data_AF-A0A1I3T4V1-F1
#
_entry.id   AF-A0A1I3T4V1-F1
#
_cell.length_a   1.000
_cell.length_b   1.000
_cell.length_c   1.000
_cell.angle_alpha   90.00
_cell.angle_beta   90.00
_cell.angle_gamma   90.00
#
_symmetry.space_group_name_H-M   'P 1'
#
loop_
_entity.id
_entity.type
_entity.pdbx_description
1 polymer ?
#
loop_
_entity_poly.entity_id
_entity_poly.type
_entity_poly.pdbx_seq_one_letter_code
_entity_poly.pdbx_strand_id
1 'polypeptide(L)'
;MRTKLFMAAMAFLGLASSAVAAPNTYELRLEGHVPVICRVDLQASGASADHATDLGRMTEFCNSAAGYDVWLSHAQGLSGAAVYVDGQKIPLSASGQTLISHSSTAASRSHALRLDPGADAGRVGDLSLRISAL
;
A
#
# COMPACT_ATOMS: atom_id res chain seq x y z
N MET A 1 77.81 56.29 44.00
CA MET A 1 77.15 55.00 43.70
C MET A 1 75.91 55.29 42.86
N ARG A 2 75.79 54.62 41.72
CA ARG A 2 74.76 54.80 40.69
C ARG A 2 73.71 53.70 40.85
N THR A 3 72.43 54.04 40.85
CA THR A 3 71.38 53.06 40.52
C THR A 3 70.31 53.76 39.68
N LYS A 4 70.25 53.39 38.40
CA LYS A 4 69.30 53.92 37.41
C LYS A 4 68.00 53.10 37.48
N LEU A 5 66.85 53.78 37.57
CA LEU A 5 65.53 53.17 37.35
C LEU A 5 65.40 52.77 35.88
N PHE A 6 65.07 51.51 35.61
CA PHE A 6 64.61 51.05 34.30
C PHE A 6 63.09 50.89 34.36
N MET A 7 62.38 51.68 33.55
CA MET A 7 60.93 51.64 33.39
C MET A 7 60.64 50.82 32.12
N ALA A 8 60.07 49.63 32.30
CA ALA A 8 59.70 48.75 31.19
C ALA A 8 58.28 49.08 30.71
N ALA A 9 58.15 49.50 29.44
CA ALA A 9 56.88 49.71 28.78
C ALA A 9 56.38 48.36 28.20
N MET A 10 55.30 47.80 28.77
CA MET A 10 54.58 46.67 28.18
C MET A 10 53.61 47.18 27.12
N ALA A 11 53.89 46.89 25.86
CA ALA A 11 52.95 47.07 24.77
C ALA A 11 51.88 45.97 24.82
N PHE A 12 50.63 46.34 25.11
CA PHE A 12 49.48 45.46 24.98
C PHE A 12 49.16 45.28 23.48
N LEU A 13 49.51 44.11 22.92
CA LEU A 13 48.98 43.67 21.63
C LEU A 13 47.50 43.25 21.83
N GLY A 14 46.58 44.11 21.40
CA GLY A 14 45.16 43.79 21.34
C GLY A 14 44.92 42.68 20.33
N LEU A 15 44.49 41.51 20.79
CA LEU A 15 43.94 40.45 19.96
C LEU A 15 42.59 40.92 19.42
N ALA A 16 42.54 41.29 18.14
CA ALA A 16 41.28 41.53 17.44
C ALA A 16 40.56 40.20 17.21
N SER A 17 39.61 39.85 18.07
CA SER A 17 38.68 38.74 17.83
C SER A 17 37.80 39.07 16.65
N SER A 18 37.99 38.38 15.52
CA SER A 18 37.05 38.41 14.41
C SER A 18 35.77 37.67 14.82
N ALA A 19 34.65 38.40 14.94
CA ALA A 19 33.35 37.78 15.17
C ALA A 19 32.94 37.02 13.90
N VAL A 20 33.01 35.69 13.93
CA VAL A 20 32.42 34.84 12.88
C VAL A 20 30.91 34.79 13.11
N ALA A 21 30.13 35.39 12.21
CA ALA A 21 28.69 35.30 12.24
C ALA A 21 28.28 33.83 12.03
N ALA A 22 27.58 33.25 13.00
CA ALA A 22 27.05 31.90 12.88
C ALA A 22 26.03 31.85 11.72
N PRO A 23 26.08 30.83 10.84
CA PRO A 23 25.10 30.70 9.77
C PRO A 23 23.70 30.53 10.38
N ASN A 24 22.81 31.45 10.04
CA ASN A 24 21.41 31.42 10.47
C ASN A 24 20.65 30.42 9.57
N THR A 25 20.88 29.12 9.78
CA THR A 25 20.18 28.06 9.06
C THR A 25 18.86 27.77 9.75
N TYR A 26 17.75 28.05 9.06
CA TYR A 26 16.41 27.66 9.48
C TYR A 26 16.00 26.41 8.72
N GLU A 27 15.57 25.37 9.43
CA GLU A 27 15.03 24.15 8.84
C GLU A 27 13.51 24.12 9.04
N LEU A 28 12.77 23.99 7.94
CA LEU A 28 11.32 23.81 7.96
C LEU A 28 11.02 22.33 7.74
N ARG A 29 10.63 21.61 8.80
CA ARG A 29 10.22 20.20 8.70
C ARG A 29 8.71 20.11 8.53
N LEU A 30 8.28 19.58 7.37
CA LEU A 30 6.88 19.22 7.12
C LEU A 30 6.71 17.72 7.33
N GLU A 31 5.72 17.34 8.12
CA GLU A 31 5.35 15.94 8.35
C GLU A 31 3.84 15.79 8.10
N GLY A 32 3.46 14.71 7.42
CA GLY A 32 2.07 14.37 7.13
C GLY A 32 1.85 12.89 7.35
N HIS A 33 0.78 12.53 8.05
CA HIS A 33 0.36 11.15 8.24
C HIS A 33 -0.73 10.79 7.23
N VAL A 34 -0.48 9.80 6.38
CA VAL A 34 -1.44 9.33 5.38
C VAL A 34 -1.87 7.90 5.72
N PRO A 35 -3.15 7.65 6.05
CA PRO A 35 -3.63 6.30 6.31
C PRO A 35 -3.62 5.44 5.04
N VAL A 36 -3.47 4.13 5.22
CA VAL A 36 -3.66 3.17 4.14
C VAL A 36 -5.14 3.01 3.87
N ILE A 37 -5.55 3.20 2.62
CA ILE A 37 -6.91 3.09 2.12
C ILE A 37 -6.90 2.05 1.00
N CYS A 38 -7.66 0.97 1.20
CA CYS A 38 -7.85 -0.06 0.19
C CYS A 38 -9.35 -0.34 0.02
N ARG A 39 -9.81 -0.41 -1.22
CA ARG A 39 -11.21 -0.61 -1.61
C ARG A 39 -11.29 -1.61 -2.75
N VAL A 40 -12.32 -2.43 -2.71
CA VAL A 40 -12.70 -3.31 -3.80
C VAL A 40 -14.21 -3.18 -4.01
N ASP A 41 -14.59 -2.95 -5.26
CA ASP A 41 -15.98 -2.75 -5.65
C ASP A 41 -16.29 -3.67 -6.84
N LEU A 42 -17.50 -4.23 -6.88
CA LEU A 42 -17.98 -5.06 -7.99
C LEU A 42 -19.20 -4.40 -8.64
N GLN A 43 -19.06 -4.04 -9.91
CA GLN A 43 -20.19 -3.66 -10.75
C GLN A 43 -20.77 -4.93 -11.36
N ALA A 44 -21.76 -5.50 -10.68
CA ALA A 44 -22.35 -6.77 -11.08
C ALA A 44 -23.16 -6.65 -12.39
N SER A 45 -22.87 -7.54 -13.34
CA SER A 45 -23.82 -7.92 -14.37
C SER A 45 -24.78 -8.96 -13.79
N GLY A 46 -26.06 -8.94 -14.17
CA GLY A 46 -27.04 -9.90 -13.66
C GLY A 46 -26.54 -11.35 -13.83
N ALA A 47 -26.37 -12.05 -12.71
CA ALA A 47 -25.80 -13.38 -12.67
C ALA A 47 -26.90 -14.46 -12.58
N SER A 48 -26.85 -15.51 -13.42
CA SER A 48 -27.62 -16.75 -13.17
C SER A 48 -26.72 -17.81 -12.55
N ALA A 49 -27.23 -18.61 -11.61
CA ALA A 49 -26.42 -19.62 -10.90
C ALA A 49 -26.19 -20.90 -11.72
N ASP A 50 -26.88 -21.06 -12.86
CA ASP A 50 -26.98 -22.34 -13.57
C ASP A 50 -25.82 -22.59 -14.55
N HIS A 51 -25.08 -21.55 -14.93
CA HIS A 51 -24.01 -21.61 -15.92
C HIS A 51 -22.78 -20.80 -15.51
N ALA A 52 -21.72 -20.92 -16.32
CA ALA A 52 -20.59 -20.02 -16.24
C ALA A 52 -21.06 -18.57 -16.44
N THR A 53 -20.98 -17.77 -15.39
CA THR A 53 -21.73 -16.53 -15.31
C THR A 53 -20.80 -15.35 -15.12
N ASP A 54 -21.02 -14.32 -15.94
CA ASP A 54 -20.36 -13.04 -15.81
C ASP A 54 -20.76 -12.39 -14.48
N LEU A 55 -19.77 -12.21 -13.60
CA LEU A 55 -19.94 -11.53 -12.32
C LEU A 55 -19.80 -10.00 -12.48
N GLY A 56 -19.36 -9.54 -13.65
CA GLY A 56 -19.19 -8.14 -14.00
C GLY A 56 -17.75 -7.64 -13.80
N ARG A 57 -17.62 -6.37 -13.46
CA ARG A 57 -16.32 -5.67 -13.40
C ARG A 57 -15.94 -5.37 -11.95
N MET A 58 -14.87 -5.99 -11.49
CA MET A 58 -14.22 -5.67 -10.21
C MET A 58 -13.29 -4.48 -10.41
N THR A 59 -13.29 -3.52 -9.49
CA THR A 59 -12.29 -2.45 -9.42
C THR A 59 -11.64 -2.48 -8.06
N GLU A 60 -10.30 -2.51 -8.04
CA GLU A 60 -9.46 -2.51 -6.85
C GLU A 60 -8.66 -1.22 -6.78
N PHE A 61 -8.53 -0.67 -5.59
CA PHE A 61 -7.65 0.45 -5.29
C PHE A 61 -6.98 0.22 -3.94
N CYS A 62 -5.68 0.41 -3.86
CA CYS A 62 -4.98 0.45 -2.58
C CYS A 62 -3.72 1.32 -2.68
N ASN A 63 -3.52 2.20 -1.69
CA ASN A 63 -2.36 3.09 -1.63
C ASN A 63 -1.19 2.52 -0.79
N SER A 64 -1.25 1.25 -0.37
CA SER A 64 -0.13 0.62 0.35
C SER A 64 1.07 0.43 -0.56
N ALA A 65 2.23 0.98 -0.17
CA ALA A 65 3.48 0.78 -0.90
C ALA A 65 3.98 -0.68 -0.83
N ALA A 66 3.60 -1.41 0.23
CA ALA A 66 3.92 -2.83 0.39
C ALA A 66 3.05 -3.75 -0.49
N GLY A 67 2.00 -3.20 -1.10
CA GLY A 67 1.07 -3.96 -1.92
C GLY A 67 -0.19 -4.39 -1.18
N TYR A 68 -0.96 -5.27 -1.82
CA TYR A 68 -2.24 -5.76 -1.34
C TYR A 68 -2.65 -7.07 -2.00
N ASP A 69 -3.60 -7.74 -1.35
CA ASP A 69 -4.27 -8.93 -1.83
C ASP A 69 -5.79 -8.70 -1.93
N VAL A 70 -6.41 -9.29 -2.95
CA VAL A 70 -7.86 -9.40 -3.07
C VAL A 70 -8.28 -10.86 -2.97
N TRP A 71 -9.16 -11.12 -2.00
CA TRP A 71 -9.70 -12.43 -1.67
C TRP A 71 -11.16 -12.53 -2.06
N LEU A 72 -11.52 -13.64 -2.68
CA LEU A 72 -12.90 -14.08 -2.89
C LEU A 72 -13.29 -15.07 -1.81
N SER A 73 -14.34 -14.76 -1.05
CA SER A 73 -14.99 -15.72 -0.17
C SER A 73 -16.16 -16.38 -0.89
N HIS A 74 -16.32 -17.69 -0.67
CA HIS A 74 -17.31 -18.52 -1.34
C HIS A 74 -17.64 -19.75 -0.49
N ALA A 75 -18.67 -20.51 -0.86
CA ALA A 75 -18.99 -21.78 -0.20
C ALA A 75 -17.81 -22.77 -0.26
N GLN A 76 -17.65 -23.58 0.79
CA GLN A 76 -16.61 -24.60 0.86
C GLN A 76 -16.98 -25.85 0.05
N GLY A 77 -15.97 -26.57 -0.43
CA GLY A 77 -16.15 -27.87 -1.08
C GLY A 77 -16.83 -27.81 -2.45
N LEU A 78 -16.65 -26.72 -3.20
CA LEU A 78 -17.12 -26.59 -4.58
C LEU A 78 -16.18 -27.33 -5.53
N SER A 79 -16.60 -28.49 -6.03
CA SER A 79 -15.76 -29.37 -6.84
C SER A 79 -15.62 -28.85 -8.27
N GLY A 80 -14.37 -28.61 -8.68
CA GLY A 80 -14.04 -28.13 -10.02
C GLY A 80 -14.43 -26.67 -10.30
N ALA A 81 -14.93 -25.95 -9.30
CA ALA A 81 -15.29 -24.54 -9.44
C ALA A 81 -14.05 -23.65 -9.58
N ALA A 82 -14.21 -22.56 -10.32
CA ALA A 82 -13.16 -21.59 -10.57
C ALA A 82 -13.73 -20.19 -10.77
N VAL A 83 -12.94 -19.18 -10.45
CA VAL A 83 -13.16 -17.81 -10.90
C VAL A 83 -12.19 -17.50 -12.02
N TYR A 84 -12.62 -16.71 -12.99
CA TYR A 84 -11.80 -16.23 -14.07
C TYR A 84 -11.59 -14.73 -13.87
N VAL A 85 -10.32 -14.31 -13.83
CA VAL A 85 -9.92 -12.90 -13.71
C VAL A 85 -9.26 -12.52 -15.03
N ASP A 86 -9.90 -11.65 -15.81
CA ASP A 86 -9.48 -11.29 -17.17
C ASP A 86 -9.22 -12.53 -18.06
N GLY A 87 -10.03 -13.57 -17.87
CA GLY A 87 -9.92 -14.84 -18.61
C GLY A 87 -8.91 -15.84 -18.02
N GLN A 88 -8.10 -15.45 -17.04
CA GLN A 88 -7.21 -16.38 -16.34
C GLN A 88 -8.01 -17.21 -15.33
N LYS A 89 -7.98 -18.54 -15.48
CA LYS A 89 -8.65 -19.47 -14.56
C LYS A 89 -7.91 -19.54 -13.22
N ILE A 90 -8.64 -19.32 -12.13
CA ILE A 90 -8.19 -19.47 -10.74
C ILE A 90 -9.13 -20.48 -10.07
N PRO A 91 -8.67 -21.71 -9.79
CA PRO A 91 -9.47 -22.70 -9.07
C PRO A 91 -9.88 -22.18 -7.70
N LEU A 92 -11.14 -22.39 -7.31
CA LEU A 92 -11.60 -22.06 -5.97
C LEU A 92 -10.97 -23.03 -4.97
N SER A 93 -10.48 -22.50 -3.86
CA SER A 93 -9.84 -23.28 -2.81
C SER A 93 -10.87 -24.13 -2.05
N ALA A 94 -10.44 -25.21 -1.42
CA ALA A 94 -11.34 -25.99 -0.58
C ALA A 94 -11.77 -25.25 0.71
N SER A 95 -11.04 -24.19 1.12
CA SER A 95 -11.24 -23.50 2.40
C SER A 95 -12.35 -22.45 2.39
N GLY A 96 -12.90 -22.12 1.21
CA GLY A 96 -13.90 -21.07 1.07
C GLY A 96 -13.33 -19.65 0.94
N GLN A 97 -12.00 -19.53 0.82
CA GLN A 97 -11.31 -18.26 0.53
C GLN A 97 -10.22 -18.49 -0.52
N THR A 98 -10.27 -17.72 -1.59
CA THR A 98 -9.34 -17.84 -2.73
C THR A 98 -8.71 -16.48 -3.01
N LEU A 99 -7.38 -16.44 -3.14
CA LEU A 99 -6.66 -15.25 -3.59
C LEU A 99 -6.87 -15.10 -5.10
N ILE A 100 -7.42 -13.96 -5.53
CA ILE A 100 -7.80 -13.73 -6.93
C ILE A 100 -7.02 -12.59 -7.60
N SER A 101 -6.45 -11.68 -6.81
CA SER A 101 -5.56 -10.63 -7.28
C SER A 101 -4.49 -10.35 -6.24
N HIS A 102 -3.29 -10.04 -6.72
CA HIS A 102 -2.16 -9.62 -5.91
C HIS A 102 -1.46 -8.46 -6.61
N SER A 103 -1.05 -7.47 -5.82
CA SER A 103 -0.18 -6.40 -6.27
C SER A 103 0.93 -6.21 -5.24
N SER A 104 2.18 -6.18 -5.70
CA SER A 104 3.33 -5.86 -4.86
C SER A 104 3.55 -4.35 -4.68
N THR A 105 2.64 -3.52 -5.20
CA THR A 105 2.70 -2.06 -5.12
C THR A 105 1.31 -1.45 -4.92
N ALA A 106 1.27 -0.16 -4.58
CA ALA A 106 0.05 0.63 -4.70
C ALA A 106 -0.44 0.61 -6.14
N ALA A 107 -1.75 0.44 -6.35
CA ALA A 107 -2.33 0.38 -7.68
C ALA A 107 -3.84 0.67 -7.66
N SER A 108 -4.35 1.07 -8.82
CA SER A 108 -5.78 1.08 -9.17
C SER A 108 -5.94 0.21 -10.42
N ARG A 109 -6.76 -0.84 -10.35
CA ARG A 109 -6.95 -1.79 -11.46
C ARG A 109 -8.42 -2.19 -11.58
N SER A 110 -8.80 -2.62 -12.78
CA SER A 110 -10.14 -3.14 -13.03
C SER A 110 -10.07 -4.43 -13.81
N HIS A 111 -10.78 -5.45 -13.34
CA HIS A 111 -10.76 -6.81 -13.86
C HIS A 111 -12.17 -7.26 -14.25
N ALA A 112 -12.29 -8.02 -15.35
CA ALA A 112 -13.49 -8.78 -15.64
C ALA A 112 -13.51 -10.05 -14.78
N LEU A 113 -14.61 -10.31 -14.10
CA LEU A 113 -14.80 -11.50 -13.28
C LEU A 113 -15.87 -12.41 -13.88
N ARG A 114 -15.56 -13.70 -13.98
CA ARG A 114 -16.54 -14.74 -14.34
C ARG A 114 -16.44 -15.91 -13.39
N LEU A 115 -17.58 -16.45 -12.97
CA LEU A 115 -17.63 -17.71 -12.22
C LEU A 115 -17.82 -18.89 -13.17
N ASP A 116 -17.14 -19.98 -12.88
CA ASP A 116 -17.51 -21.33 -13.31
C ASP A 116 -17.80 -22.14 -12.05
N PRO A 117 -19.07 -22.50 -11.80
CA PRO A 117 -19.42 -23.12 -10.54
C PRO A 117 -19.13 -24.63 -10.50
N GLY A 118 -18.59 -25.20 -11.59
CA GLY A 118 -18.23 -26.61 -11.65
C GLY A 118 -19.44 -27.54 -11.49
N ALA A 119 -19.25 -28.66 -10.79
CA ALA A 119 -20.31 -29.65 -10.56
C ALA A 119 -21.37 -29.19 -9.54
N ASP A 120 -21.13 -28.06 -8.85
CA ASP A 120 -21.90 -27.60 -7.69
C ASP A 120 -22.65 -26.28 -7.97
N ALA A 121 -23.10 -26.05 -9.22
CA ALA A 121 -23.83 -24.84 -9.68
C ALA A 121 -24.88 -24.29 -8.69
N GLY A 122 -25.71 -25.16 -8.09
CA GLY A 122 -26.74 -24.74 -7.13
C GLY A 122 -26.27 -24.45 -5.71
N ARG A 123 -24.97 -24.54 -5.41
CA ARG A 123 -24.40 -24.47 -4.05
C ARG A 123 -23.37 -23.35 -3.87
N VAL A 124 -23.12 -22.54 -4.90
CA VAL A 124 -22.14 -21.44 -4.86
C VAL A 124 -22.42 -20.49 -3.70
N GLY A 125 -23.70 -20.23 -3.43
CA GLY A 125 -24.15 -19.33 -2.35
C GLY A 125 -23.70 -17.88 -2.59
N ASP A 126 -23.56 -17.14 -1.49
CA ASP A 126 -23.10 -15.76 -1.53
C ASP A 126 -21.59 -15.69 -1.82
N LEU A 127 -21.23 -14.77 -2.71
CA LEU A 127 -19.84 -14.41 -3.00
C LEU A 127 -19.53 -13.06 -2.38
N SER A 128 -18.35 -12.92 -1.76
CA SER A 128 -17.90 -11.62 -1.25
C SER A 128 -16.43 -11.37 -1.56
N LEU A 129 -16.10 -10.12 -1.85
CA LEU A 129 -14.74 -9.67 -2.10
C LEU A 129 -14.21 -8.93 -0.88
N ARG A 130 -12.96 -9.21 -0.51
CA ARG A 130 -12.22 -8.51 0.53
C ARG A 130 -10.85 -8.13 0.01
N ILE A 131 -10.47 -6.87 0.21
CA ILE A 131 -9.11 -6.38 -0.05
C ILE A 131 -8.36 -6.22 1.27
N SER A 132 -7.07 -6.49 1.30
CA SER A 132 -6.22 -6.30 2.47
C SER A 132 -4.83 -5.84 2.06
N ALA A 133 -4.35 -4.78 2.70
CA ALA A 133 -2.98 -4.31 2.53
C ALA A 133 -1.99 -5.34 3.10
N LEU A 134 -0.81 -5.41 2.50
CA LEU A 134 0.35 -6.17 2.98
C LEU A 134 1.19 -5.35 3.96
#